data_AF-A0A7Z9F9L8-F1
#
_entry.id   AF-A0A7Z9F9L8-F1
#
_cell.length_a   1.000
_cell.length_b   1.000
_cell.length_c   1.000
_cell.angle_alpha   90.00
_cell.angle_beta   90.00
_cell.angle_gamma   90.00
#
_symmetry.space_group_name_H-M   'P 1'
#
loop_
_entity.id
_entity.type
_entity.pdbx_description
1 polymer ?
#
loop_
_entity_poly.entity_id
_entity_poly.type
_entity_poly.pdbx_seq_one_letter_code
_entity_poly.pdbx_strand_id
1 'polypeptide(L)' 'MKPVRWGVLSTARIGRERVIPAMQQSPLCDIHAIA' A
#
# COMPACT_ATOMS: atom_id res chain seq x y z
N MET A 1 17.51 4.68 3.74
CA MET A 1 17.01 3.44 3.11
C MET A 1 16.13 3.80 1.92
N LYS A 2 16.06 2.97 0.88
CA LYS A 2 15.13 3.19 -0.24
C LYS A 2 13.76 2.56 0.10
N PRO A 3 12.63 3.24 -0.13
CA PRO A 3 11.29 2.66 0.07
C PRO A 3 11.07 1.42 -0.81
N VAL A 4 10.33 0.44 -0.30
CA VAL A 4 9.92 -0.75 -1.05
C VAL A 4 8.73 -0.39 -1.94
N ARG A 5 8.83 -0.75 -3.22
CA ARG A 5 7.75 -0.56 -4.19
C ARG A 5 6.74 -1.70 -4.09
N TRP A 6 5.47 -1.35 -3.94
CA TRP A 6 4.37 -2.32 -3.80
C TRP A 6 3.37 -2.20 -4.95
N GLY A 7 2.89 -3.37 -5.39
CA GLY A 7 1.64 -3.52 -6.13
C GLY A 7 0.64 -4.27 -5.26
N VAL A 8 -0.59 -3.78 -5.18
CA VAL A 8 -1.66 -4.42 -4.41
C VAL A 8 -2.60 -5.14 -5.35
N LEU A 9 -2.78 -6.44 -5.13
CA LEU A 9 -3.78 -7.26 -5.84
C LEU A 9 -4.94 -7.50 -4.88
N SER A 10 -6.17 -7.16 -5.31
CA SER A 10 -7.41 -7.12 -4.54
C SER A 10 -7.72 -5.78 -3.85
N THR A 11 -9.00 -5.43 -3.87
CA THR A 11 -9.58 -4.24 -3.24
C THR A 11 -10.55 -4.59 -2.11
N ALA A 12 -10.27 -5.69 -1.39
CA ALA A 12 -11.07 -6.09 -0.23
C ALA A 12 -11.23 -4.94 0.77
N ARG A 13 -12.37 -4.91 1.49
CA ARG A 13 -12.74 -3.79 2.38
C ARG A 13 -11.62 -3.41 3.36
N ILE A 14 -11.00 -4.39 4.01
CA ILE A 14 -9.89 -4.15 4.95
C ILE A 14 -8.64 -3.56 4.26
N GLY A 15 -8.38 -3.95 3.01
CA GLY A 15 -7.27 -3.41 2.22
C GLY A 15 -7.42 -1.91 2.00
N ARG A 16 -8.59 -1.48 1.52
CA ARG A 16 -8.88 -0.07 1.21
C ARG A 16 -9.00 0.82 2.45
N GLU A 17 -9.57 0.31 3.53
CA GLU A 17 -9.92 1.13 4.71
C GLU A 17 -8.84 1.12 5.80
N ARG A 18 -7.95 0.12 5.82
CA ARG A 18 -6.96 -0.05 6.89
C ARG A 18 -5.54 -0.20 6.36
N VAL A 19 -5.31 -1.21 5.50
CA VAL A 19 -3.94 -1.61 5.13
C VAL A 19 -3.27 -0.60 4.20
N ILE A 20 -3.88 -0.30 3.05
CA ILE A 20 -3.31 0.62 2.05
C ILE A 20 -3.08 2.02 2.64
N PRO A 21 -4.03 2.62 3.40
CA PRO A 21 -3.80 3.92 4.05
C PRO A 21 -2.63 3.91 5.05
N ALA A 22 -2.45 2.81 5.81
CA ALA A 22 -1.33 2.69 6.74
C ALA A 22 0.01 2.54 6.00
N MET A 23 0.03 1.78 4.90
CA MET A 23 1.22 1.67 4.05
C MET A 23 1.60 3.01 3.42
N GLN A 24 0.63 3.79 2.92
CA GLN A 24 0.89 5.12 2.35
C GLN A 24 1.46 6.14 3.35
N GLN A 25 1.22 5.95 4.65
CA GLN A 25 1.80 6.80 5.70
C GLN A 25 3.23 6.37 6.10
N SER A 26 3.66 5.17 5.72
CA SER A 26 4.98 4.67 6.06
C SER A 26 6.04 5.25 5.11
N PRO A 27 7.12 5.86 5.63
CA PRO A 27 8.22 6.37 4.78
C PRO A 27 9.01 5.27 4.08
N LEU A 28 8.70 4.00 4.36
CA LEU A 28 9.38 2.83 3.81
C LEU A 28 8.54 2.11 2.73
N CYS A 29 7.31 2.54 2.47
CA CYS A 29 6.45 1.95 1.45
C CYS A 29 6.10 2.96 0.37
N ASP A 30 6.17 2.53 -0.89
CA ASP A 30 5.81 3.33 -2.06
C ASP A 30 4.82 2.52 -2.91
N ILE A 31 3.55 2.94 -2.94
CA ILE A 31 2.47 2.20 -3.63
C ILE A 31 2.40 2.66 -5.09
N HIS A 32 2.70 1.76 -6.03
CA HIS A 32 2.76 2.07 -7.47
C HIS A 32 1.52 1.62 -8.24
N ALA A 33 0.84 0.56 -7.78
CA ALA A 33 -0.32 0.00 -8.48
C ALA A 33 -1.30 -0.65 -7.50
N ILE A 34 -2.59 -0.59 -7.85
CA ILE A 34 -3.68 -1.31 -7.18
C ILE A 34 -4.54 -1.91 -8.29
N ALA A 35 -4.79 -3.21 -8.26
CA ALA A 35 -5.58 -3.96 -9.24
C ALA A 35 -6.57 -4.92 -8.56
#